data_AF-A0A6V7J9F3-F1
#
_entry.id   AF-A0A6V7J9F3-F1
#
_cell.length_a   1.000
_cell.length_b   1.000
_cell.length_c   1.000
_cell.angle_alpha   90.00
_cell.angle_beta   90.00
_cell.angle_gamma   90.00
#
_symmetry.space_group_name_H-M   'P 1'
#
loop_
_entity.id
_entity.type
_entity.pdbx_description
1 polymer ?
#
loop_
_entity_poly.entity_id
_entity_poly.type
_entity_poly.pdbx_seq_one_letter_code
_entity_poly.pdbx_strand_id
1 'polypeptide(L)' 'NAGVCRQIPQSSTLRDVDWATHTCVISFETIGVWPEGADGTDVNNCARSGDGKLLATGDDFGKVKLFSHPACQPK' A
#
# COMPACT_ATOMS: atom_id res chain seq x y z
N ASN A 1 -2.46 20.82 -9.88
CA ASN A 1 -1.13 20.60 -9.25
C ASN A 1 -0.33 19.43 -9.83
N ALA A 2 -0.95 18.36 -10.35
CA ALA A 2 -0.22 17.26 -11.03
C ALA A 2 0.54 17.72 -12.29
N GLY A 3 -0.06 18.59 -13.12
CA GLY A 3 0.59 19.12 -14.31
C GLY A 3 1.80 20.05 -14.07
N VAL A 4 2.09 20.39 -12.81
CA VAL A 4 3.26 21.21 -12.41
C VAL A 4 4.08 20.55 -11.29
N CYS A 5 3.82 19.28 -10.97
CA CYS A 5 4.53 18.49 -9.96
C CYS A 5 4.68 19.17 -8.58
N ARG A 6 3.68 19.96 -8.15
CA ARG A 6 3.70 20.62 -6.83
C ARG A 6 3.06 19.73 -5.77
N GLN A 7 3.72 19.62 -4.62
CA GLN A 7 3.21 18.90 -3.45
C GLN A 7 1.83 19.42 -3.04
N ILE A 8 0.94 18.50 -2.64
CA ILE A 8 -0.35 18.79 -2.03
C ILE A 8 -0.24 18.47 -0.53
N PRO A 9 -0.08 19.48 0.35
CA PRO A 9 0.11 19.25 1.78
C PRO A 9 -1.20 18.98 2.54
N GLN A 10 -2.37 19.28 1.97
CA GLN A 10 -3.66 19.07 2.63
C GLN A 10 -4.05 17.60 2.63
N SER A 11 -3.88 16.93 3.78
CA SER A 11 -4.25 15.52 3.96
C SER A 11 -5.74 15.26 3.73
N SER A 12 -6.62 16.20 4.08
CA SER A 12 -8.06 16.09 3.85
C SER A 12 -8.45 15.97 2.38
N THR A 13 -7.61 16.45 1.47
CA THR A 13 -7.83 16.34 0.01
C THR A 13 -7.38 14.99 -0.55
N LEU A 14 -6.49 14.28 0.15
CA LEU A 14 -5.87 13.04 -0.34
C LEU A 14 -6.36 11.77 0.37
N ARG A 15 -6.90 11.90 1.60
CA ARG A 15 -7.29 10.77 2.45
C ARG A 15 -8.28 9.81 1.79
N ASP A 16 -9.25 10.36 1.06
CA ASP A 16 -10.40 9.61 0.52
C ASP A 16 -10.35 9.48 -1.02
N VAL A 17 -9.16 9.68 -1.61
CA VAL A 17 -8.95 9.54 -3.06
C VAL A 17 -8.94 8.07 -3.45
N ASP A 18 -9.78 7.71 -4.41
CA ASP A 18 -9.71 6.40 -5.07
C ASP A 18 -8.57 6.40 -6.09
N TRP A 19 -7.48 5.72 -5.74
CA TRP A 19 -6.29 5.64 -6.56
C TRP A 19 -6.45 4.60 -7.68
N ALA A 20 -5.96 4.92 -8.88
CA ALA A 20 -6.01 3.98 -10.00
C ALA A 20 -5.26 2.67 -9.68
N THR A 21 -4.14 2.76 -8.98
CA THR A 21 -3.30 1.61 -8.60
C THR A 21 -2.79 1.77 -7.16
N HIS A 22 -2.60 0.66 -6.46
CA HIS A 22 -1.99 0.65 -5.13
C HIS A 22 -0.69 -0.13 -5.20
N THR A 23 0.40 0.61 -5.45
CA THR A 23 1.77 0.09 -5.54
C THR A 23 2.69 0.68 -4.47
N CYS A 24 2.15 1.56 -3.62
CA CYS A 24 2.88 2.13 -2.48
C CYS A 24 2.78 1.17 -1.30
N VAL A 25 3.92 0.63 -0.87
CA VAL A 25 3.97 -0.29 0.30
C VAL A 25 3.60 0.43 1.60
N ILE A 26 3.93 1.71 1.69
CA ILE A 26 3.59 2.57 2.84
C ILE A 26 2.29 3.31 2.51
N SER A 27 1.17 2.77 2.98
CA SER A 27 -0.16 3.38 2.90
C SER A 27 -1.05 2.86 4.02
N PHE A 28 -2.16 3.56 4.30
CA PHE A 28 -3.13 3.09 5.30
C PHE A 28 -3.76 1.74 4.95
N GLU A 29 -3.91 1.44 3.66
CA GLU A 29 -4.55 0.22 3.17
C GLU A 29 -3.59 -0.98 3.09
N THR A 30 -2.30 -0.75 3.29
CA THR A 30 -1.26 -1.78 3.25
C THR A 30 -0.63 -2.01 4.63
N ILE A 31 -1.06 -1.31 5.68
CA ILE A 31 -0.44 -1.38 7.01
C ILE A 31 -0.37 -2.80 7.59
N GLY A 32 -1.38 -3.63 7.33
CA GLY A 32 -1.47 -5.00 7.83
C GLY A 32 -0.60 -6.03 7.10
N VAL A 33 0.10 -5.64 6.02
CA VAL A 33 1.05 -6.55 5.34
C VAL A 33 2.39 -6.63 6.07
N TRP A 34 2.70 -5.63 6.92
CA TRP A 34 3.95 -5.55 7.66
C TRP A 34 3.94 -6.51 8.85
N PRO A 35 4.89 -7.45 8.94
CA PRO A 35 4.98 -8.35 10.08
C PRO A 35 5.40 -7.61 11.36
N GLU A 36 5.11 -8.21 12.51
CA GLU A 36 5.58 -7.70 13.80
C GLU A 36 7.10 -7.64 13.84
N GLY A 37 7.66 -6.52 14.29
CA GLY A 37 9.10 -6.30 14.33
C GLY A 37 9.73 -5.86 13.01
N ALA A 38 8.94 -5.65 11.95
CA ALA A 38 9.46 -5.16 10.69
C ALA A 38 10.05 -3.75 10.81
N ASP A 39 11.17 -3.50 10.14
CA ASP A 39 11.93 -2.25 10.25
C ASP A 39 11.58 -1.19 9.19
N GLY A 40 10.62 -1.51 8.32
CA GLY A 40 10.20 -0.66 7.20
C GLY A 40 10.94 -0.96 5.89
N THR A 41 11.89 -1.89 5.88
CA THR A 41 12.58 -2.37 4.67
C THR A 41 12.17 -3.78 4.26
N ASP A 42 11.67 -4.58 5.21
CA ASP A 42 11.31 -5.99 4.94
C ASP A 42 10.31 -6.19 3.80
N VAL A 43 9.42 -5.24 3.51
CA VAL A 43 8.45 -5.32 2.39
C VAL A 43 8.81 -4.30 1.32
N ASN A 44 9.19 -4.79 0.15
CA ASN A 44 9.76 -3.99 -0.93
C ASN A 44 8.73 -3.51 -1.95
N ASN A 45 7.71 -4.33 -2.18
CA ASN A 45 6.74 -4.12 -3.25
C ASN A 45 5.34 -4.50 -2.81
N CYS A 46 4.35 -3.82 -3.38
CA CYS A 46 2.96 -4.24 -3.32
C CYS A 46 2.25 -3.97 -4.66
N ALA A 47 1.20 -4.73 -4.95
CA ALA A 47 0.36 -4.51 -6.13
C ALA A 47 -1.06 -4.99 -5.85
N ARG A 48 -2.04 -4.08 -5.98
CA ARG A 48 -3.47 -4.43 -5.92
C ARG A 48 -3.94 -5.05 -7.22
N SER A 49 -4.83 -6.03 -7.15
CA SER A 49 -5.49 -6.62 -8.31
C SER A 49 -6.36 -5.60 -9.06
N GLY A 50 -6.59 -5.83 -10.35
CA GLY A 50 -7.40 -4.94 -11.19
C GLY A 50 -8.87 -4.85 -10.74
N ASP A 51 -9.39 -5.88 -10.07
CA ASP A 51 -10.73 -5.87 -9.47
C ASP A 51 -10.76 -5.32 -8.03
N GLY A 52 -9.61 -4.88 -7.51
CA GLY A 52 -9.48 -4.22 -6.21
C GLY A 52 -9.59 -5.13 -4.99
N LYS A 53 -9.70 -6.46 -5.15
CA LYS A 53 -9.99 -7.37 -4.03
C LYS A 53 -8.76 -7.98 -3.37
N LEU A 54 -7.63 -8.02 -4.07
CA LEU A 54 -6.43 -8.69 -3.62
C LEU A 54 -5.23 -7.73 -3.62
N LEU A 55 -4.27 -8.02 -2.75
CA LEU A 55 -3.00 -7.31 -2.66
C LEU A 55 -1.86 -8.34 -2.60
N ALA A 56 -0.98 -8.30 -3.60
CA ALA A 56 0.27 -9.05 -3.57
C ALA A 56 1.38 -8.19 -2.95
N THR A 57 2.29 -8.81 -2.21
CA THR A 57 3.50 -8.17 -1.66
C THR A 57 4.72 -9.03 -1.91
N GLY A 58 5.89 -8.40 -1.98
CA GLY A 58 7.20 -9.06 -2.04
C GLY A 58 8.11 -8.59 -0.91
N ASP A 59 8.82 -9.50 -0.27
CA ASP A 59 9.71 -9.24 0.86
C ASP A 59 11.19 -9.60 0.59
N ASP A 60 12.08 -9.11 1.45
CA ASP A 60 13.54 -9.37 1.39
C ASP A 60 13.91 -10.84 1.62
N PHE A 61 12.97 -11.65 2.11
CA PHE A 61 13.14 -13.08 2.32
C PHE A 61 12.80 -13.90 1.06
N GLY A 62 12.56 -13.22 -0.06
CA GLY A 62 12.21 -13.84 -1.34
C GLY A 62 10.81 -14.46 -1.35
N LYS A 63 9.90 -13.99 -0.48
CA LYS A 63 8.52 -14.48 -0.44
C LYS A 63 7.59 -13.50 -1.15
N VAL A 64 6.59 -14.10 -1.81
CA VAL A 64 5.40 -13.39 -2.28
C VAL A 64 4.23 -13.79 -1.40
N LYS A 65 3.50 -12.81 -0.87
CA LYS A 65 2.33 -13.03 -0.01
C LYS A 65 1.10 -12.36 -0.62
N LEU A 66 -0.03 -13.04 -0.55
CA LEU A 66 -1.32 -12.56 -1.05
C LEU A 66 -2.27 -12.27 0.11
N PHE A 67 -2.87 -11.09 0.09
CA PHE A 67 -3.81 -10.61 1.10
C PHE A 67 -5.12 -10.17 0.45
N SER A 68 -6.21 -10.12 1.21
CA SER A 68 -7.39 -9.34 0.85
C SER A 68 -7.07 -7.85 0.89
N HIS A 69 -7.62 -7.08 -0.04
CA HIS A 69 -7.49 -5.63 -0.07
C HIS A 69 -8.82 -4.97 0.40
N PRO A 70 -8.78 -3.93 1.24
CA PRO A 70 -7.58 -3.35 1.86
C PRO A 70 -7.02 -4.24 2.99
N ALA A 71 -5.70 -4.33 3.06
CA ALA A 71 -4.97 -5.11 4.06
C ALA A 71 -4.68 -4.24 5.29
N CYS A 72 -5.72 -3.71 5.91
CA CYS A 72 -5.63 -2.82 7.08
C CYS A 72 -6.52 -3.26 8.25
N GLN A 73 -7.18 -4.41 8.12
CA GLN A 73 -8.04 -4.95 9.16
C GLN A 73 -7.20 -5.58 10.28
N PRO A 74 -7.56 -5.37 11.55
CA PRO A 74 -6.95 -6.10 12.66
C PRO A 74 -7.19 -7.61 12.50
N LYS A 75 -6.25 -8.40 13.01
CA LYS A 75 -6.33 -9.87 13.06
C LYS A 75 -7.49 -10.34 13.94
#